data_AF-A0A937LPQ9-F1
#
_entry.id   AF-A0A937LPQ9-F1
#
_cell.length_a   1.000
_cell.length_b   1.000
_cell.length_c   1.000
_cell.angle_alpha   90.00
_cell.angle_beta   90.00
_cell.angle_gamma   90.00
#
_symmetry.space_group_name_H-M   'P 1'
#
loop_
_entity.id
_entity.type
_entity.pdbx_description
1 polymer ?
#
loop_
_entity_poly.entity_id
_entity_poly.type
_entity_poly.pdbx_seq_one_letter_code
_entity_poly.pdbx_strand_id
1 'polypeptide(L)'
;NDLRTGLILAIVLGAIFTAFQIYEYNELITVDGWTFSGSITFANFFMATGFHGMHVLIGTIFLAVCLIRVTKGHFTSKNHVGFEAAAWYWHFVDVVWLFLFAAVYLWAG
;
A
#
# COMPACT_ATOMS: atom_id res chain seq x y z
N ASN A 1 5.47 21.44 11.63
CA ASN A 1 5.14 21.44 10.19
C ASN A 1 5.59 20.15 9.52
N ASP A 2 6.76 19.63 9.88
CA ASP A 2 7.38 18.43 9.28
C ASP A 2 6.51 17.16 9.33
N LEU A 3 5.85 16.86 10.45
CA LEU A 3 4.95 15.70 10.57
C LEU A 3 3.80 15.73 9.55
N ARG A 4 3.20 16.90 9.33
CA ARG A 4 2.08 17.05 8.37
C ARG A 4 2.58 16.84 6.95
N THR A 5 3.72 17.42 6.61
CA THR A 5 4.36 17.24 5.31
C THR A 5 4.72 15.77 5.07
N GLY A 6 5.31 15.09 6.04
CA GLY A 6 5.64 13.66 5.95
C GLY A 6 4.41 12.78 5.71
N LEU A 7 3.31 13.03 6.45
CA LEU A 7 2.04 12.33 6.25
C LEU A 7 1.46 12.57 4.85
N ILE A 8 1.46 13.82 4.37
CA ILE A 8 0.97 14.16 3.03
C ILE A 8 1.79 13.43 1.96
N LEU A 9 3.12 13.45 2.08
CA LEU A 9 4.01 12.75 1.14
C LEU A 9 3.74 11.25 1.14
N ALA A 10 3.64 10.62 2.31
CA ALA A 10 3.36 9.19 2.42
C ALA A 10 2.01 8.81 1.80
N ILE A 11 0.96 9.61 2.01
CA ILE A 11 -0.36 9.40 1.39
C ILE A 11 -0.29 9.52 -0.13
N VAL A 12 0.40 10.55 -0.65
CA VAL A 12 0.57 10.77 -2.09
C VAL A 12 1.32 9.60 -2.72
N LEU A 13 2.41 9.13 -2.09
CA LEU A 13 3.17 7.98 -2.57
C LEU A 13 2.33 6.70 -2.53
N GLY A 14 1.52 6.48 -1.50
CA GLY A 14 0.56 5.37 -1.43
C GLY A 14 -0.49 5.39 -2.54
N ALA A 15 -1.01 6.57 -2.85
CA ALA A 15 -1.96 6.76 -3.94
C ALA A 15 -1.31 6.49 -5.31
N ILE A 16 -0.08 6.96 -5.52
CA ILE A 16 0.71 6.70 -6.73
C ILE A 16 0.96 5.20 -6.88
N PHE A 17 1.38 4.51 -5.82
CA PHE A 17 1.55 3.06 -5.81
C PHE A 17 0.27 2.34 -6.24
N THR A 18 -0.86 2.70 -5.63
CA THR A 18 -2.17 2.11 -5.95
C THR A 18 -2.57 2.36 -7.40
N ALA A 19 -2.29 3.55 -7.93
CA ALA A 19 -2.56 3.89 -9.33
C ALA A 19 -1.71 3.03 -10.29
N PHE A 20 -0.43 2.84 -9.99
CA PHE A 20 0.44 1.95 -10.78
C PHE A 20 0.00 0.49 -10.68
N GLN A 21 -0.44 0.01 -9.52
CA GLN A 21 -0.96 -1.34 -9.35
C GLN A 21 -2.23 -1.57 -10.19
N ILE A 22 -3.13 -0.57 -10.23
CA ILE A 22 -4.32 -0.61 -11.09
C ILE A 22 -3.92 -0.60 -12.56
N TYR A 23 -2.96 0.23 -12.95
CA TYR A 23 -2.46 0.30 -14.33
C TYR A 23 -1.89 -1.05 -14.78
N GLU A 24 -1.01 -1.64 -13.98
CA GLU A 24 -0.44 -2.97 -14.23
C GLU A 24 -1.52 -4.03 -14.40
N TYR A 25 -2.52 -4.07 -13.50
CA TYR A 25 -3.62 -5.03 -13.61
C TYR A 25 -4.44 -4.83 -14.89
N ASN A 26 -4.67 -3.58 -15.31
CA ASN A 26 -5.38 -3.32 -16.56
C ASN A 26 -4.57 -3.79 -17.77
N GLU A 27 -3.28 -3.49 -17.84
CA GLU A 27 -2.41 -3.99 -18.92
C GLU A 27 -2.42 -5.54 -18.96
N LEU A 28 -2.18 -6.20 -17.82
CA LEU A 28 -2.15 -7.67 -17.75
C LEU A 28 -3.48 -8.32 -18.19
N ILE A 29 -4.61 -7.73 -17.79
CA ILE A 29 -5.93 -8.30 -18.10
C ILE A 29 -6.36 -7.97 -19.54
N THR A 30 -6.15 -6.72 -19.99
CA THR A 30 -6.72 -6.22 -21.26
C THR A 30 -5.80 -6.39 -22.46
N VAL A 31 -4.49 -6.33 -22.25
CA VAL A 31 -3.47 -6.46 -23.31
C VAL A 31 -2.91 -7.87 -23.35
N ASP A 32 -2.47 -8.40 -22.20
CA ASP A 32 -1.84 -9.73 -22.14
C ASP A 32 -2.83 -10.88 -21.96
N GLY A 33 -4.11 -10.57 -21.71
CA GLY A 33 -5.19 -11.56 -21.62
C GLY A 33 -5.12 -12.44 -20.36
N TRP A 34 -4.46 -11.99 -19.30
CA TRP A 34 -4.39 -12.72 -18.05
C TRP A 34 -5.76 -12.78 -17.39
N THR A 35 -6.12 -13.96 -16.88
CA THR A 35 -7.37 -14.17 -16.15
C THR A 35 -7.08 -14.72 -14.76
N PHE A 36 -7.91 -14.35 -13.79
CA PHE A 36 -7.80 -14.83 -12.41
C PHE A 36 -7.91 -16.36 -12.29
N SER A 37 -8.59 -17.01 -13.25
CA SER A 37 -8.75 -18.47 -13.34
C SER A 37 -7.85 -19.11 -14.41
N GLY A 38 -6.82 -18.40 -14.89
CA GLY A 38 -5.94 -18.88 -15.95
C GLY A 38 -5.02 -20.00 -15.47
N SER A 39 -3.76 -19.65 -15.19
CA SER A 39 -2.79 -20.59 -14.62
C SER A 39 -2.69 -20.42 -13.10
N ILE A 40 -2.19 -21.44 -12.41
CA ILE A 40 -1.90 -21.37 -10.96
C ILE A 40 -0.96 -20.20 -10.65
N THR A 41 0.02 -19.94 -11.52
CA THR A 41 0.95 -18.82 -11.38
C THR A 41 0.23 -17.47 -11.42
N PHE A 42 -0.68 -17.27 -12.37
CA PHE A 42 -1.42 -16.01 -12.50
C PHE A 42 -2.42 -15.81 -11.35
N ALA A 43 -3.11 -16.87 -10.95
CA ALA A 43 -3.99 -16.83 -9.78
C ALA A 43 -3.22 -16.45 -8.50
N ASN A 44 -2.05 -17.04 -8.29
CA ASN A 44 -1.19 -16.72 -7.15
C ASN A 44 -0.61 -15.31 -7.21
N PHE A 45 -0.23 -14.84 -8.41
CA PHE A 45 0.21 -13.46 -8.63
C PHE A 45 -0.85 -12.47 -8.16
N PHE A 46 -2.06 -12.56 -8.71
CA PHE A 46 -3.16 -11.63 -8.40
C PHE A 46 -3.62 -11.73 -6.95
N MET A 47 -3.60 -12.94 -6.37
CA MET A 47 -3.97 -13.13 -4.97
C MET A 47 -2.95 -12.46 -4.03
N ALA A 48 -1.66 -12.70 -4.23
CA ALA A 48 -0.62 -12.16 -3.36
C ALA A 48 -0.47 -10.63 -3.52
N THR A 49 -0.33 -10.14 -4.76
CA THR A 49 -0.19 -8.70 -5.05
C THR A 49 -1.48 -7.93 -4.78
N GLY A 50 -2.65 -8.54 -5.00
CA GLY A 50 -3.95 -7.92 -4.73
C GLY A 50 -4.26 -7.83 -3.23
N PHE A 51 -3.96 -8.88 -2.47
CA PHE A 51 -4.08 -8.83 -1.01
C PHE A 51 -3.14 -7.79 -0.41
N HIS A 52 -1.91 -7.72 -0.89
CA HIS A 52 -0.98 -6.68 -0.51
C HIS A 52 -1.49 -5.28 -0.88
N GLY A 53 -1.96 -5.07 -2.12
CA GLY A 53 -2.52 -3.79 -2.58
C GLY A 53 -3.71 -3.33 -1.73
N MET A 54 -4.57 -4.25 -1.27
CA MET A 54 -5.62 -3.94 -0.29
C MET A 54 -5.04 -3.39 1.02
N HIS A 55 -3.97 -3.99 1.54
CA HIS A 55 -3.31 -3.50 2.76
C HIS A 55 -2.68 -2.12 2.56
N VAL A 56 -2.10 -1.83 1.39
CA VAL A 56 -1.60 -0.49 1.04
C VAL A 56 -2.74 0.53 1.05
N LEU A 57 -3.91 0.19 0.49
CA LEU A 57 -5.08 1.07 0.52
C LEU A 57 -5.56 1.36 1.95
N ILE A 58 -5.68 0.33 2.79
CA ILE A 58 -6.07 0.46 4.20
C ILE A 58 -5.05 1.32 4.96
N GLY A 59 -3.75 1.06 4.75
CA GLY A 59 -2.68 1.85 5.34
C GLY A 59 -2.74 3.32 4.92
N THR A 60 -3.05 3.59 3.65
CA THR A 60 -3.17 4.96 3.12
C THR A 60 -4.34 5.68 3.78
N ILE A 61 -5.46 4.99 4.00
CA ILE A 61 -6.61 5.51 4.75
C ILE A 61 -6.23 5.80 6.20
N PHE A 62 -5.49 4.91 6.87
CA PHE A 62 -5.00 5.14 8.24
C PHE A 62 -4.13 6.40 8.34
N LEU A 63 -3.22 6.61 7.39
CA LEU A 63 -2.40 7.82 7.30
C LEU A 63 -3.24 9.06 7.06
N ALA A 64 -4.24 9.00 6.17
CA ALA A 64 -5.16 10.10 5.90
C ALA A 64 -5.98 10.49 7.15
N VAL A 65 -6.50 9.50 7.90
CA VAL A 65 -7.18 9.73 9.18
C VAL A 65 -6.22 10.35 10.20
N CYS A 66 -4.97 9.89 10.27
CA CYS A 66 -3.96 10.49 11.13
C CYS A 66 -3.67 11.94 10.75
N LEU A 67 -3.56 12.27 9.46
CA LEU A 67 -3.38 13.64 8.99
C LEU A 67 -4.52 14.56 9.46
N ILE A 68 -5.78 14.13 9.30
CA ILE A 68 -6.96 14.87 9.77
C ILE A 68 -6.92 15.07 11.30
N ARG A 69 -6.50 14.06 12.05
CA ARG A 69 -6.40 14.14 13.52
C ARG A 69 -5.25 15.05 13.98
N VAL A 70 -4.11 15.03 13.29
CA VAL A 70 -2.98 15.94 13.53
C VAL A 70 -3.35 17.39 13.21
N THR A 71 -4.13 17.63 12.15
CA THR A 71 -4.57 19.00 11.81
C THR A 71 -5.56 19.56 12.82
N LYS A 72 -6.42 18.70 13.39
CA LYS A 72 -7.34 19.06 14.48
C LYS A 72 -6.71 19.09 15.89
N GLY A 73 -5.42 18.79 16.02
CA GLY A 73 -4.72 18.84 17.31
C GLY A 73 -5.08 17.70 18.28
N HIS A 74 -5.59 16.57 17.78
CA HIS A 74 -6.00 15.43 18.63
C HIS A 74 -4.83 14.61 19.20
N PHE A 75 -3.59 14.94 18.84
CA PHE A 75 -2.40 14.23 19.28
C PHE A 75 -1.48 15.16 20.07
N THR A 76 -0.95 14.66 21.17
CA THR A 76 0.12 15.30 21.95
C THR A 76 1.37 14.44 21.90
N SER A 77 2.54 14.98 22.27
CA SER A 77 3.81 14.23 22.31
C SER A 77 3.82 13.04 23.29
N LYS A 78 2.81 12.92 24.14
CA LYS A 78 2.65 11.78 25.07
C LYS A 78 1.48 10.87 24.69
N ASN A 79 0.52 11.37 23.92
CA ASN A 79 -0.72 10.68 23.58
C ASN A 79 -0.93 10.66 22.06
N HIS A 80 -0.25 9.73 21.38
CA HIS A 80 -0.30 9.56 19.92
C HIS A 80 -0.27 8.10 19.45
N VAL A 81 -0.75 7.16 20.28
CA VAL A 81 -0.78 5.71 19.97
C VAL A 81 -1.46 5.40 18.63
N GLY A 82 -2.53 6.14 18.28
CA GLY A 82 -3.20 5.96 16.98
C GLY A 82 -2.30 6.30 15.78
N PHE A 83 -1.40 7.28 15.92
CA PHE A 83 -0.41 7.60 14.89
C PHE A 83 0.71 6.56 14.86
N GLU A 84 1.21 6.11 16.02
CA GLU A 84 2.22 5.06 16.09
C GLU A 84 1.72 3.77 15.42
N ALA A 85 0.50 3.32 15.73
CA ALA A 85 -0.08 2.14 15.11
C ALA A 85 -0.19 2.27 13.59
N ALA A 86 -0.57 3.44 13.08
CA ALA A 86 -0.62 3.69 11.63
C ALA A 86 0.78 3.67 11.00
N ALA A 87 1.79 4.24 11.66
CA ALA A 87 3.17 4.22 11.17
C ALA A 87 3.75 2.79 11.16
N TRP A 88 3.52 2.01 12.21
CA TRP A 88 3.92 0.60 12.27
C TRP A 88 3.24 -0.22 11.17
N TYR A 89 1.94 -0.01 10.96
CA TYR A 89 1.21 -0.67 9.89
C TYR A 89 1.78 -0.30 8.51
N TRP A 90 2.07 0.98 8.27
CA TRP A 90 2.65 1.44 7.01
C TRP A 90 4.00 0.80 6.72
N HIS A 91 4.91 0.79 7.69
CA HIS A 91 6.23 0.16 7.55
C HIS A 91 6.14 -1.37 7.41
N PHE A 92 5.20 -2.01 8.10
CA PHE A 92 4.96 -3.45 7.93
C PHE A 92 4.56 -3.77 6.50
N VAL A 93 3.62 -3.00 5.94
CA VAL A 93 3.19 -3.16 4.55
C VAL A 93 4.38 -2.98 3.60
N ASP A 94 5.20 -1.95 3.78
CA ASP A 94 6.40 -1.72 2.97
C ASP A 94 7.37 -2.93 2.98
N VAL A 95 7.63 -3.51 4.16
CA VAL A 95 8.49 -4.70 4.28
C VAL A 95 7.90 -5.91 3.53
N VAL A 96 6.59 -6.13 3.64
CA VAL A 96 5.91 -7.20 2.88
C VAL A 96 6.06 -6.98 1.38
N TRP A 97 5.99 -5.73 0.91
CA TRP A 97 6.17 -5.41 -0.50
C TRP A 97 7.57 -5.77 -0.99
N LEU A 98 8.62 -5.47 -0.24
CA LEU A 98 9.99 -5.80 -0.65
C LEU A 98 10.18 -7.31 -0.86
N PHE A 99 9.63 -8.14 0.04
CA PHE A 99 9.65 -9.59 -0.12
C PHE A 99 8.83 -10.06 -1.32
N LEU A 100 7.63 -9.50 -1.49
CA LEU A 100 6.75 -9.85 -2.59
C LEU A 100 7.37 -9.46 -3.93
N PHE A 101 7.99 -8.28 -4.02
CA PHE A 101 8.69 -7.79 -5.19
C PHE A 101 9.80 -8.74 -5.61
N ALA A 102 10.67 -9.12 -4.65
CA ALA A 102 11.76 -10.05 -4.92
C ALA A 102 11.26 -11.44 -5.35
N ALA A 103 10.22 -11.97 -4.71
CA ALA A 103 9.70 -13.30 -5.03
C ALA A 103 8.97 -13.34 -6.38
N VAL A 104 8.14 -12.35 -6.65
CA VAL A 104 7.22 -12.37 -7.81
C VAL A 104 7.86 -11.78 -9.05
N TYR A 105 8.55 -10.64 -8.93
CA TYR A 105 9.05 -9.91 -10.10
C TYR A 105 10.51 -10.22 -10.45
N LEU A 106 11.33 -10.63 -9.48
CA LEU A 106 12.75 -10.94 -9.74
C LEU A 106 13.02 -12.45 -9.88
N TRP A 107 12.33 -13.28 -9.09
CA TRP A 107 12.57 -14.73 -9.10
C TRP A 107 11.59 -15.48 -10.01
N ALA A 108 10.31 -15.17 -9.95
CA ALA A 108 9.26 -15.89 -10.69
C ALA A 108 8.91 -15.28 -12.05
N GLY A 109 9.25 -14.00 -12.28
CA GLY A 109 9.09 -13.29 -13.55
C GLY A 109 10.20 -13.63 -14.53
#